data_AF-A0A2P0QFH1-F1
#
_entry.id   AF-A0A2P0QFH1-F1
#
_cell.length_a   1.000
_cell.length_b   1.000
_cell.length_c   1.000
_cell.angle_alpha   90.00
_cell.angle_beta   90.00
_cell.angle_gamma   90.00
#
_symmetry.space_group_name_H-M   'P 1'
#
loop_
_entity.id
_entity.type
_entity.pdbx_description
1 polymer ?
#
loop_
_entity_poly.entity_id
_entity_poly.type
_entity_poly.pdbx_seq_one_letter_code
_entity_poly.pdbx_strand_id
1 'polypeptide(L)'
;MQFRDLNSSKAERSSAALYSAARIAEQSCTWQIAAEFYEDAAQVWPTGHGLFRAGNVSKLLRKADRCRSLADLDRTSTVGDNANE
;
A
#
# COMPACT_ATOMS: atom_id res chain seq x y z
N MET A 1 3.22 36.97 -9.04
CA MET A 1 2.47 36.31 -7.95
C MET A 1 2.30 34.85 -8.32
N GLN A 2 3.03 33.93 -7.66
CA GLN A 2 2.82 32.49 -7.86
C GLN A 2 1.59 32.08 -7.06
N PHE A 3 0.51 31.68 -7.75
CA PHE A 3 -0.62 31.03 -7.12
C PHE A 3 -0.11 29.71 -6.52
N ARG A 4 0.02 29.66 -5.19
CA ARG A 4 0.09 28.39 -4.48
C ARG A 4 -1.29 27.78 -4.62
N ASP A 5 -1.45 26.85 -5.56
CA ASP A 5 -2.56 25.91 -5.52
C ASP A 5 -2.54 25.26 -4.13
N LEU A 6 -3.41 25.73 -3.23
CA LEU A 6 -3.69 25.09 -1.93
C LEU A 6 -4.37 23.73 -2.10
N ASN A 7 -4.61 23.31 -3.33
CA ASN A 7 -5.26 22.07 -3.67
C ASN A 7 -4.21 20.99 -3.85
N SER A 8 -4.24 19.95 -3.02
CA SER A 8 -3.38 18.78 -3.19
C SER A 8 -3.44 18.29 -4.63
N SER A 9 -2.26 18.03 -5.21
CA SER A 9 -2.14 17.57 -6.58
C SER A 9 -3.03 16.33 -6.80
N LYS A 10 -3.54 16.14 -8.02
CA LYS A 10 -4.35 14.95 -8.36
C LYS A 10 -3.64 13.66 -7.91
N ALA A 11 -2.32 13.60 -8.09
CA ALA A 11 -1.46 12.52 -7.65
C ALA A 11 -1.52 12.28 -6.12
N GLU A 12 -1.51 13.33 -5.31
CA GLU A 12 -1.59 13.23 -3.83
C GLU A 12 -2.95 12.70 -3.37
N ARG A 13 -4.02 13.19 -4.00
CA ARG A 13 -5.38 12.72 -3.70
C ARG A 13 -5.56 11.26 -4.10
N SER A 14 -5.04 10.87 -5.25
CA SER A 14 -5.05 9.48 -5.71
C SER A 14 -4.22 8.57 -4.81
N SER A 15 -3.01 8.95 -4.41
CA SER A 15 -2.18 8.15 -3.51
C SER A 15 -2.81 8.01 -2.11
N ALA A 16 -3.45 9.07 -1.59
CA ALA A 16 -4.17 9.03 -0.33
C ALA A 16 -5.41 8.12 -0.39
N ALA A 17 -6.14 8.12 -1.52
CA ALA A 17 -7.27 7.22 -1.73
C ALA A 17 -6.82 5.75 -1.79
N LEU A 18 -5.75 5.46 -2.53
CA LEU A 18 -5.15 4.11 -2.61
C LEU A 18 -4.65 3.64 -1.24
N TYR A 19 -4.00 4.52 -0.46
CA TYR A 19 -3.60 4.20 0.91
C TYR A 19 -4.81 3.85 1.80
N SER A 20 -5.90 4.60 1.68
CA SER A 20 -7.14 4.33 2.42
C SER A 20 -7.77 3.00 2.02
N ALA A 21 -7.79 2.69 0.72
CA ALA A 21 -8.26 1.40 0.20
C ALA A 21 -7.40 0.23 0.74
N ALA A 22 -6.08 0.39 0.77
CA ALA A 22 -5.17 -0.60 1.36
C ALA A 22 -5.47 -0.86 2.84
N ARG A 23 -5.77 0.19 3.62
CA ARG A 23 -6.15 0.06 5.04
C ARG A 23 -7.47 -0.67 5.25
N ILE A 24 -8.42 -0.54 4.32
CA ILE A 24 -9.68 -1.29 4.36
C ILE A 24 -9.42 -2.75 4.03
N ALA A 25 -8.62 -3.03 3.01
CA ALA A 25 -8.21 -4.39 2.65
C ALA A 25 -7.46 -5.09 3.80
N GLU A 26 -6.58 -4.39 4.53
CA GLU A 26 -5.94 -4.91 5.74
C GLU A 26 -6.96 -5.28 6.84
N GLN A 27 -8.03 -4.50 7.01
CA GLN A 27 -9.08 -4.82 8.00
C GLN A 27 -9.93 -6.01 7.58
N SER A 28 -10.11 -6.23 6.27
CA SER A 28 -10.81 -7.38 5.72
C SER A 28 -9.91 -8.62 5.57
N CYS A 29 -8.67 -8.57 6.06
CA CYS A 29 -7.66 -9.63 5.88
C CYS A 29 -7.38 -9.99 4.41
N THR A 30 -7.70 -9.12 3.46
CA THR A 30 -7.42 -9.32 2.04
C THR A 30 -6.00 -8.86 1.72
N TRP A 31 -5.02 -9.58 2.28
CA TRP A 31 -3.62 -9.17 2.32
C TRP A 31 -2.98 -8.98 0.93
N GLN A 32 -3.36 -9.79 -0.07
CA GLN A 32 -2.86 -9.63 -1.44
C GLN A 32 -3.31 -8.30 -2.05
N ILE A 33 -4.60 -8.00 -1.95
CA ILE A 33 -5.21 -6.76 -2.44
C ILE A 33 -4.64 -5.54 -1.70
N ALA A 34 -4.42 -5.65 -0.38
CA ALA A 34 -3.78 -4.60 0.40
C ALA A 34 -2.36 -4.29 -0.10
N ALA A 35 -1.59 -5.32 -0.48
CA ALA A 35 -0.25 -5.15 -1.02
C ALA A 35 -0.27 -4.39 -2.35
N GLU A 36 -1.14 -4.78 -3.28
CA GLU A 36 -1.29 -4.11 -4.58
C GLU A 36 -1.64 -2.63 -4.43
N PHE A 37 -2.59 -2.30 -3.54
CA PHE A 37 -2.94 -0.91 -3.28
C PHE A 37 -1.79 -0.09 -2.68
N TYR A 38 -0.94 -0.70 -1.85
CA TYR A 38 0.25 -0.01 -1.34
C TYR A 38 1.32 0.20 -2.42
N GLU A 39 1.49 -0.72 -3.36
CA GLU A 39 2.38 -0.57 -4.52
C GLU A 39 1.88 0.51 -5.47
N ASP A 40 0.60 0.53 -5.79
CA ASP A 40 -0.03 1.55 -6.63
C ASP A 40 0.04 2.94 -5.97
N ALA A 41 -0.21 3.01 -4.65
CA ALA A 41 -0.06 4.26 -3.90
C ALA A 41 1.38 4.81 -3.97
N ALA A 42 2.38 3.91 -4.00
CA ALA A 42 3.79 4.26 -4.11
C ALA A 42 4.14 4.76 -5.51
N GLN A 43 3.55 4.19 -6.56
CA GLN A 43 3.75 4.63 -7.95
C GLN A 43 3.14 6.01 -8.23
N VAL A 44 1.92 6.24 -7.71
CA VAL A 44 1.17 7.48 -7.93
C VAL A 44 1.67 8.64 -7.07
N TRP A 45 2.54 8.38 -6.08
CA TRP A 45 3.06 9.42 -5.19
C TRP A 45 3.78 10.54 -5.99
N PRO A 46 3.36 11.82 -5.84
CA PRO A 46 3.83 12.92 -6.68
C PRO A 46 5.36 13.05 -6.68
N THR A 47 5.92 13.20 -7.88
CA THR A 47 7.37 13.28 -8.15
C THR A 47 8.00 14.64 -7.79
N GLY A 48 7.22 15.60 -7.29
CA GLY A 48 7.63 17.01 -7.19
C GLY A 48 8.56 17.41 -6.04
N HIS A 49 8.87 16.54 -5.06
CA HIS A 49 9.52 16.97 -3.82
C HIS A 49 10.60 16.01 -3.26
N GLY A 50 11.73 15.86 -3.97
CA GLY A 50 13.05 15.44 -3.43
C GLY A 50 13.11 14.22 -2.48
N LEU A 51 14.11 14.23 -1.57
CA LEU A 51 14.45 13.16 -0.60
C LEU A 51 13.27 12.69 0.29
N PHE A 52 12.26 13.55 0.52
CA PHE A 52 11.04 13.20 1.25
C PHE A 52 10.18 12.17 0.49
N ARG A 53 10.28 12.08 -0.84
CA ARG A 53 9.60 11.07 -1.67
C ARG A 53 10.12 9.66 -1.40
N ALA A 54 11.45 9.50 -1.38
CA ALA A 54 12.05 8.18 -1.20
C ALA A 54 11.63 7.56 0.14
N GLY A 55 11.61 8.34 1.21
CA GLY A 55 11.18 7.86 2.53
C GLY A 55 9.73 7.37 2.57
N ASN A 56 8.80 8.07 1.90
CA ASN A 56 7.39 7.69 1.90
C ASN A 56 7.09 6.53 0.96
N VAL A 57 7.68 6.52 -0.23
CA VAL A 57 7.62 5.40 -1.19
C VAL A 57 8.18 4.13 -0.54
N SER A 58 9.35 4.20 0.11
CA SER A 58 9.95 3.06 0.82
C SER A 58 9.12 2.59 2.02
N LYS A 59 8.32 3.46 2.66
CA LYS A 59 7.37 3.05 3.71
C LYS A 59 6.18 2.29 3.12
N LEU A 60 5.63 2.75 2.00
CA LEU A 60 4.53 2.10 1.30
C LEU A 60 4.95 0.72 0.77
N LEU A 61 6.12 0.62 0.14
CA LEU A 61 6.66 -0.65 -0.34
C LEU A 61 6.93 -1.64 0.80
N ARG A 62 7.46 -1.17 1.94
CA ARG A 62 7.63 -2.04 3.13
C ARG A 62 6.28 -2.54 3.68
N LYS A 63 5.22 -1.74 3.58
CA LYS A 63 3.88 -2.19 3.94
C LYS A 63 3.36 -3.24 2.98
N ALA A 64 3.55 -3.04 1.67
CA ALA A 64 3.17 -4.03 0.66
C ALA A 64 3.87 -5.37 0.89
N ASP A 65 5.18 -5.35 1.16
CA ASP A 65 5.99 -6.54 1.45
C ASP A 65 5.49 -7.28 2.71
N ARG A 66 5.15 -6.53 3.78
CA ARG A 66 4.53 -7.09 4.98
C ARG A 66 3.18 -7.74 4.66
N CYS A 67 2.33 -7.09 3.87
CA CYS A 67 1.05 -7.65 3.45
C CYS A 67 1.23 -8.94 2.64
N ARG A 68 2.22 -9.00 1.73
CA ARG A 68 2.53 -10.26 1.01
C ARG A 68 2.99 -11.37 1.94
N SER A 69 3.83 -11.05 2.93
CA SER A 69 4.27 -12.03 3.93
C SER A 69 3.09 -12.56 4.75
N LEU A 70 2.13 -11.70 5.11
CA LEU A 70 0.89 -12.11 5.80
C LEU A 70 -0.03 -12.95 4.90
N ALA A 71 -0.11 -12.61 3.61
CA ALA A 71 -0.86 -13.41 2.63
C ALA A 71 -0.29 -14.83 2.49
N ASP A 72 1.03 -14.96 2.49
CA ASP A 72 1.72 -16.25 2.43
C ASP A 72 1.53 -17.06 3.72
N LEU A 73 1.59 -16.40 4.88
CA LEU A 73 1.30 -17.02 6.17
C LEU A 73 -0.15 -17.54 6.25
N ASP A 74 -1.13 -16.75 5.83
CA ASP A 74 -2.54 -17.15 5.77
C ASP A 74 -2.74 -18.37 4.85
N ARG A 75 -2.05 -18.39 3.70
CA ARG A 75 -2.07 -19.51 2.76
C ARG A 75 -1.43 -20.78 3.32
N THR A 76 -0.31 -20.66 4.02
CA THR A 76 0.36 -21.83 4.62
C THR A 76 -0.40 -22.37 5.84
N SER A 77 -1.06 -21.49 6.60
CA SER A 77 -1.89 -21.88 7.73
C SER A 77 -3.10 -22.72 7.31
N THR A 78 -3.69 -22.44 6.14
CA THR A 78 -4.84 -23.21 5.63
C THR A 78 -4.44 -24.57 5.01
N VAL A 79 -3.17 -24.77 4.69
CA VAL A 79 -2.66 -26.04 4.12
C VAL A 79 -2.20 -27.02 5.21
N GLY A 80 -1.87 -26.52 6.41
CA GLY A 80 -1.34 -27.32 7.53
C GLY A 80 -2.33 -28.29 8.19
N ASP A 81 -3.64 -28.11 8.01
CA ASP A 81 -4.67 -28.91 8.70
C ASP A 81 -5.11 -30.20 7.95
N ASN A 82 -4.61 -30.46 6.74
CA ASN A 82 -5.04 -31.61 5.91
C ASN A 82 -4.00 -32.75 5.80
N ALA A 83 -3.00 -32.81 6.67
CA ALA A 83 -1.91 -33.80 6.59
C ALA A 83 -1.98 -34.92 7.65
N ASN A 84 -3.16 -35.23 8.18
CA ASN A 84 -3.32 -36.33 9.14
C ASN A 84 -4.67 -37.05 8.97
N GLU A 85 -4.84 -37.77 7.85
CA GLU A 85 -5.76 -38.91 7.72
C GLU A 85 -4.94 -40.20 7.58
#